data_AF-A0A1F9NG24-F1
#
_entry.id   AF-A0A1F9NG24-F1
#
_cell.length_a   1.000
_cell.length_b   1.000
_cell.length_c   1.000
_cell.angle_alpha   90.00
_cell.angle_beta   90.00
_cell.angle_gamma   90.00
#
_symmetry.space_group_name_H-M   'P 1'
#
loop_
_entity.id
_entity.type
_entity.pdbx_description
1 polymer ?
#
loop_
_entity_poly.entity_id
_entity_poly.type
_entity_poly.pdbx_seq_one_letter_code
_entity_poly.pdbx_strand_id
1 'polypeptide(L)'
;MDKETYSQAVSQLVKLAQGDTGGSRVAAQVLLSAYNGEAWQLNVVDLCALDKPNYQAALDVIRGRVELYIEPHTLIANGGRIFEELWHRWERYHVENRAKPLCSACSGSGRMWIDDSTEIECKSCGGKGY
;
A
#
# COMPACT_ATOMS: atom_id res chain seq x y z
N MET A 1 -16.17 0.64 15.67
CA MET A 1 -15.85 -0.78 15.39
C MET A 1 -15.07 -1.35 16.55
N ASP A 2 -15.25 -2.62 16.86
CA ASP A 2 -14.47 -3.29 17.90
C ASP A 2 -13.18 -3.92 17.36
N LYS A 3 -12.25 -4.23 18.28
CA LYS A 3 -10.93 -4.76 17.95
C LYS A 3 -10.98 -6.15 17.30
N GLU A 4 -11.96 -6.97 17.66
CA GLU A 4 -12.08 -8.34 17.13
C GLU A 4 -12.48 -8.31 15.66
N THR A 5 -13.50 -7.51 15.31
CA THR A 5 -13.88 -7.28 13.91
C THR A 5 -12.70 -6.77 13.08
N TYR A 6 -11.91 -5.81 13.61
CA TYR A 6 -10.73 -5.30 12.92
C TYR A 6 -9.65 -6.39 12.72
N SER A 7 -9.37 -7.19 13.76
CA SER A 7 -8.41 -8.29 13.69
C SER A 7 -8.81 -9.36 12.65
N GLN A 8 -10.09 -9.70 12.59
CA GLN A 8 -10.64 -10.66 11.62
C GLN A 8 -10.52 -10.12 10.19
N ALA A 9 -10.84 -8.84 9.99
CA ALA A 9 -10.70 -8.18 8.69
C ALA A 9 -9.24 -8.14 8.20
N VAL A 10 -8.29 -7.79 9.09
CA VAL A 10 -6.86 -7.85 8.78
C VAL A 10 -6.45 -9.26 8.39
N SER A 11 -6.84 -10.26 9.20
CA SER A 11 -6.50 -11.66 8.96
C SER A 11 -7.05 -12.17 7.62
N GLN A 12 -8.26 -11.77 7.24
CA GLN A 12 -8.87 -12.14 5.97
C GLN A 12 -8.11 -11.51 4.79
N LEU A 13 -7.84 -10.20 4.85
CA LEU A 13 -7.10 -9.54 3.78
C LEU A 13 -5.67 -10.04 3.66
N VAL A 14 -5.01 -10.40 4.76
CA VAL A 14 -3.66 -10.99 4.71
C VAL A 14 -3.66 -12.28 3.91
N LYS A 15 -4.65 -13.17 4.15
CA LYS A 15 -4.79 -14.41 3.36
C LYS A 15 -4.98 -14.11 1.88
N LEU A 16 -5.82 -13.13 1.54
CA LEU A 16 -6.03 -12.75 0.14
C LEU A 16 -4.76 -12.15 -0.50
N ALA A 17 -4.07 -11.28 0.24
CA ALA A 17 -2.86 -10.58 -0.21
C ALA A 17 -1.64 -11.51 -0.40
N GLN A 18 -1.67 -12.71 0.17
CA GLN A 18 -0.65 -13.74 -0.05
C GLN A 18 -0.83 -14.52 -1.36
N GLY A 19 -1.97 -14.36 -2.04
CA GLY A 19 -2.20 -14.89 -3.40
C GLY A 19 -1.55 -14.06 -4.51
N ASP A 20 -1.96 -14.31 -5.75
CA ASP A 20 -1.38 -13.74 -6.97
C ASP A 20 -2.42 -13.16 -7.94
N THR A 21 -3.63 -12.85 -7.45
CA THR A 21 -4.74 -12.34 -8.25
C THR A 21 -4.81 -10.80 -8.24
N GLY A 22 -5.67 -10.24 -9.11
CA GLY A 22 -6.03 -8.82 -9.04
C GLY A 22 -6.54 -8.42 -7.66
N GLY A 23 -7.40 -9.23 -7.03
CA GLY A 23 -7.90 -8.99 -5.67
C GLY A 23 -6.79 -9.08 -4.60
N SER A 24 -5.80 -9.95 -4.79
CA SER A 24 -4.63 -10.07 -3.91
C SER A 24 -3.82 -8.77 -3.88
N ARG A 25 -3.60 -8.16 -5.06
CA ARG A 25 -2.96 -6.84 -5.16
C ARG A 25 -3.72 -5.78 -4.36
N VAL A 26 -5.05 -5.74 -4.52
CA VAL A 26 -5.90 -4.73 -3.86
C VAL A 26 -5.90 -4.92 -2.35
N ALA A 27 -6.02 -6.15 -1.86
CA ALA A 27 -5.91 -6.44 -0.43
C ALA A 27 -4.56 -6.01 0.15
N ALA A 28 -3.47 -6.25 -0.58
CA ALA A 28 -2.14 -5.80 -0.17
C ALA A 28 -2.06 -4.28 -0.09
N GLN A 29 -2.58 -3.55 -1.09
CA GLN A 29 -2.60 -2.09 -1.06
C GLN A 29 -3.43 -1.54 0.11
N VAL A 30 -4.58 -2.15 0.43
CA VAL A 30 -5.37 -1.75 1.60
C VAL A 30 -4.58 -1.93 2.90
N LEU A 31 -3.98 -3.11 3.10
CA LEU A 31 -3.21 -3.42 4.31
C LEU A 31 -1.99 -2.52 4.46
N LEU A 32 -1.19 -2.41 3.39
CA LEU A 32 0.06 -1.64 3.42
C LEU A 32 -0.21 -0.14 3.52
N SER A 33 -1.30 0.37 2.91
CA SER A 33 -1.71 1.77 3.09
C SER A 33 -2.19 2.07 4.51
N ALA A 34 -2.90 1.13 5.14
CA ALA A 34 -3.30 1.25 6.54
C ALA A 34 -2.11 1.16 7.51
N TYR A 35 -1.04 0.44 7.13
CA TYR A 35 0.21 0.36 7.89
C TYR A 35 1.08 1.61 7.69
N ASN A 36 1.35 1.99 6.44
CA ASN A 36 2.15 3.15 6.07
C ASN A 36 1.58 3.79 4.78
N GLY A 37 0.71 4.79 4.97
CA GLY A 37 0.04 5.51 3.89
C GLY A 37 0.93 6.45 3.08
N GLU A 38 2.11 6.82 3.60
CA GLU A 38 3.09 7.64 2.88
C GLU A 38 3.76 6.83 1.76
N ALA A 39 4.13 5.59 2.08
CA ALA A 39 4.74 4.65 1.15
C ALA A 39 3.69 3.98 0.24
N TRP A 40 2.59 3.50 0.81
CA TRP A 40 1.57 2.74 0.08
C TRP A 40 0.26 3.50 0.00
N GLN A 41 -0.20 3.75 -1.22
CA GLN A 41 -1.44 4.48 -1.44
C GLN A 41 -2.52 3.59 -2.03
N LEU A 42 -3.67 3.56 -1.36
CA LEU A 42 -4.88 2.89 -1.85
C LEU A 42 -5.55 3.76 -2.92
N ASN A 43 -5.77 3.18 -4.10
CA ASN A 43 -6.73 3.70 -5.07
C ASN A 43 -8.13 3.19 -4.71
N VAL A 44 -9.06 4.07 -4.37
CA VAL A 44 -10.44 3.66 -3.98
C VAL A 44 -11.15 2.89 -5.09
N VAL A 45 -10.88 3.20 -6.37
CA VAL A 45 -11.50 2.51 -7.51
C VAL A 45 -11.04 1.04 -7.59
N ASP A 46 -9.84 0.73 -7.11
CA ASP A 46 -9.33 -0.64 -7.10
C ASP A 46 -10.17 -1.57 -6.19
N LEU A 47 -10.91 -1.02 -5.21
CA LEU A 47 -11.81 -1.81 -4.36
C LEU A 47 -12.92 -2.52 -5.16
N CYS A 48 -13.24 -2.05 -6.37
CA CYS A 48 -14.18 -2.71 -7.28
C CYS A 48 -13.73 -4.11 -7.74
N ALA A 49 -12.46 -4.47 -7.57
CA ALA A 49 -11.94 -5.79 -7.91
C ALA A 49 -12.06 -6.81 -6.76
N LEU A 50 -12.62 -6.41 -5.61
CA LEU A 50 -12.89 -7.31 -4.49
C LEU A 50 -14.31 -7.86 -4.56
N ASP A 51 -14.48 -9.13 -4.21
CA ASP A 51 -15.80 -9.68 -3.95
C ASP A 51 -16.40 -9.08 -2.66
N LYS A 52 -17.70 -9.30 -2.44
CA LYS A 52 -18.43 -8.69 -1.32
C LYS A 52 -17.78 -8.94 0.05
N PRO A 53 -17.33 -10.16 0.41
CA PRO A 53 -16.66 -10.40 1.69
C PRO A 53 -15.33 -9.66 1.83
N ASN A 54 -14.50 -9.64 0.79
CA ASN A 54 -13.20 -8.97 0.85
C ASN A 54 -13.32 -7.44 0.78
N TYR A 55 -14.32 -6.93 0.06
CA TYR A 55 -14.66 -5.51 0.06
C TYR A 55 -15.06 -5.05 1.47
N GLN A 56 -15.92 -5.81 2.16
CA GLN A 56 -16.30 -5.49 3.54
C GLN A 56 -15.08 -5.52 4.47
N ALA A 57 -14.23 -6.55 4.37
CA ALA A 57 -12.99 -6.62 5.14
C ALA A 57 -12.06 -5.42 4.85
N ALA A 58 -12.02 -4.90 3.61
CA ALA A 58 -11.26 -3.69 3.30
C ALA A 58 -11.80 -2.46 4.00
N LEU A 59 -13.13 -2.26 4.02
CA LEU A 59 -13.75 -1.17 4.75
C LEU A 59 -13.49 -1.27 6.26
N ASP A 60 -13.54 -2.49 6.81
CA ASP A 60 -13.26 -2.73 8.23
C ASP A 60 -11.77 -2.52 8.54
N VAL A 61 -10.84 -2.81 7.63
CA VAL A 61 -9.43 -2.45 7.86
C VAL A 61 -9.24 -0.93 7.90
N ILE A 62 -9.84 -0.19 6.97
CA ILE A 62 -9.75 1.27 6.90
C ILE A 62 -10.36 1.90 8.15
N ARG A 63 -11.59 1.51 8.48
CA ARG A 63 -12.32 2.02 9.65
C ARG A 63 -11.59 1.67 10.95
N GLY A 64 -11.03 0.47 11.05
CA GLY A 64 -10.34 -0.01 12.25
C GLY A 64 -9.06 0.77 12.51
N ARG A 65 -8.30 1.05 11.44
CA ARG A 65 -7.10 1.89 11.53
C ARG A 65 -7.43 3.29 12.08
N VAL A 66 -8.49 3.92 11.57
CA VAL A 66 -8.88 5.29 11.94
C VAL A 66 -9.53 5.36 13.33
N GLU A 67 -10.45 4.45 13.64
CA GLU A 67 -11.23 4.54 14.88
C GLU A 67 -10.46 4.02 16.10
N LEU A 68 -9.56 3.04 15.92
CA LEU A 68 -8.85 2.41 17.04
C LEU A 68 -7.40 2.87 17.17
N TYR A 69 -6.83 3.53 16.15
CA TYR A 69 -5.42 3.95 16.11
C TYR A 69 -4.41 2.80 16.30
N ILE A 70 -4.82 1.56 15.99
CA ILE A 70 -3.96 0.37 16.08
C ILE A 70 -3.37 0.08 14.71
N GLU A 71 -2.09 -0.29 14.65
CA GLU A 71 -1.47 -0.72 13.39
C GLU A 71 -1.89 -2.15 13.05
N PRO A 72 -2.29 -2.43 11.79
CA PRO A 72 -2.93 -3.69 11.44
C PRO A 72 -2.01 -4.90 11.69
N HIS A 73 -0.70 -4.74 11.49
CA HIS A 73 0.27 -5.81 11.71
C HIS A 73 0.36 -6.24 13.19
N THR A 74 -0.05 -5.41 14.15
CA THR A 74 -0.02 -5.74 15.58
C THR A 74 -1.19 -6.63 16.03
N LEU A 75 -2.19 -6.82 15.17
CA LEU A 75 -3.40 -7.60 15.47
C LEU A 75 -3.26 -9.09 15.16
N ILE A 76 -2.18 -9.48 14.46
CA ILE A 76 -1.96 -10.85 14.00
C ILE A 76 -0.60 -11.38 14.48
N ALA A 77 -0.53 -12.69 14.71
CA ALA A 77 0.71 -13.34 15.05
C ALA A 77 1.73 -13.21 13.91
N ASN A 78 2.98 -12.88 14.24
CA ASN A 78 4.06 -12.61 13.27
C ASN A 78 3.77 -11.47 12.28
N GLY A 79 2.88 -10.53 12.62
CA GLY A 79 2.42 -9.54 11.66
C GLY A 79 3.52 -8.63 11.11
N GLY A 80 4.55 -8.30 11.89
CA GLY A 80 5.71 -7.54 11.37
C GLY A 80 6.37 -8.23 10.17
N ARG A 81 6.70 -9.52 10.32
CA ARG A 81 7.27 -10.34 9.23
C ARG A 81 6.30 -10.49 8.06
N ILE A 82 5.02 -10.71 8.34
CA ILE A 82 4.00 -10.84 7.28
C ILE A 82 3.91 -9.56 6.45
N PHE A 83 3.91 -8.40 7.09
CA PHE A 83 3.82 -7.11 6.41
C PHE A 83 5.08 -6.78 5.61
N GLU A 84 6.26 -7.15 6.11
CA GLU A 84 7.52 -7.09 5.35
C GLU A 84 7.47 -8.00 4.10
N GLU A 85 7.00 -9.23 4.24
CA GLU A 85 6.82 -10.14 3.11
C GLU A 85 5.82 -9.60 2.07
N LEU A 86 4.71 -9.00 2.53
CA LEU A 86 3.73 -8.36 1.65
C LEU A 86 4.34 -7.14 0.94
N TRP A 87 5.13 -6.34 1.65
CA TRP A 87 5.84 -5.19 1.08
C TRP A 87 6.70 -5.62 -0.10
N HIS A 88 7.58 -6.60 0.11
CA HIS A 88 8.47 -7.09 -0.94
C HIS A 88 7.72 -7.78 -2.08
N ARG A 89 6.70 -8.59 -1.77
CA ARG A 89 5.90 -9.27 -2.80
C ARG A 89 5.25 -8.29 -3.77
N TRP A 90 4.72 -7.18 -3.26
CA TRP A 90 3.93 -6.24 -4.05
C TRP A 90 4.71 -5.01 -4.48
N GLU A 91 6.03 -4.96 -4.24
CA GLU A 91 6.92 -3.81 -4.46
C GLU A 91 6.79 -3.20 -5.85
N ARG A 92 6.54 -4.01 -6.89
CA ARG A 92 6.31 -3.52 -8.26
C ARG A 92 5.09 -2.59 -8.42
N TYR A 93 4.17 -2.57 -7.46
CA TYR A 93 3.00 -1.69 -7.41
C TYR A 93 3.11 -0.63 -6.30
N HIS A 94 4.27 -0.54 -5.64
CA HIS A 94 4.57 0.50 -4.69
C HIS A 94 4.55 1.85 -5.42
N VAL A 95 3.72 2.77 -4.94
CA VAL A 95 3.67 4.14 -5.43
C VAL A 95 3.71 5.03 -4.21
N GLU A 96 4.91 5.48 -3.90
CA GLU A 96 5.13 6.48 -2.88
C GLU A 96 4.47 7.79 -3.33
N ASN A 97 3.75 8.47 -2.43
CA ASN A 97 3.34 9.86 -2.66
C ASN A 97 2.55 10.13 -3.97
N ARG A 98 1.65 9.24 -4.43
CA ARG A 98 0.83 9.43 -5.67
C ARG A 98 0.08 10.77 -5.74
N ALA A 99 -0.23 11.37 -4.59
CA ALA A 99 -0.86 12.69 -4.48
C ALA A 99 0.07 13.88 -4.79
N LYS A 100 1.40 13.67 -4.85
CA LYS A 100 2.34 14.69 -5.30
C LYS A 100 2.30 14.74 -6.85
N PRO A 101 2.19 15.94 -7.45
CA PRO A 101 2.09 16.10 -8.91
C PRO A 101 3.38 15.68 -9.60
N LEU A 102 3.46 14.39 -9.98
CA LEU A 102 4.67 13.78 -10.53
C LEU A 102 5.23 14.58 -11.71
N CYS A 103 6.49 14.96 -11.59
CA CYS A 103 7.28 15.46 -12.69
C CYS A 103 7.32 14.38 -13.80
N SER A 104 6.75 14.69 -14.97
CA SER A 104 6.67 13.75 -16.09
C SER A 104 8.03 13.27 -16.61
N ALA A 105 9.10 14.00 -16.30
CA ALA A 105 10.47 13.66 -16.72
C ALA A 105 11.14 12.61 -15.81
N CYS A 106 10.85 12.62 -14.51
CA CYS A 106 11.50 11.71 -13.55
C CYS A 106 10.52 10.85 -12.74
N SER A 107 9.24 10.87 -13.10
CA SER A 107 8.18 10.13 -12.38
C SER A 107 8.19 10.38 -10.87
N GLY A 108 8.45 11.62 -10.46
CA GLY A 108 8.46 12.03 -9.05
C GLY A 108 9.69 11.63 -8.23
N SER A 109 10.70 10.98 -8.82
CA SER A 109 11.92 10.60 -8.06
C SER A 109 12.84 11.79 -7.74
N GLY A 110 12.71 12.89 -8.49
CA GLY A 110 13.68 13.99 -8.49
C GLY A 110 14.98 13.67 -9.24
N ARG A 111 15.11 12.47 -9.80
CA ARG A 111 16.38 11.95 -10.36
C ARG A 111 16.16 11.20 -11.67
N MET A 112 17.09 11.30 -12.61
CA MET A 112 17.04 10.61 -13.90
C MET A 112 18.34 9.86 -14.14
N TRP A 113 18.26 8.71 -14.79
CA TRP A 113 19.43 7.92 -15.18
C TRP A 113 19.76 8.17 -16.64
N ILE A 114 21.01 8.53 -16.94
CA ILE A 114 21.49 8.70 -18.32
C ILE A 114 21.98 7.36 -18.88
N ASP A 115 22.56 6.53 -18.00
CA ASP A 115 23.04 5.17 -18.24
C ASP A 115 22.96 4.36 -16.93
N ASP A 116 23.41 3.11 -16.97
CA ASP A 116 23.36 2.16 -15.86
C ASP A 116 24.17 2.58 -14.61
N SER A 117 24.96 3.64 -14.70
CA SER A 117 25.87 4.11 -13.65
C SER A 117 25.76 5.59 -13.30
N THR A 118 25.06 6.37 -14.12
CA THR A 118 25.06 7.84 -14.00
C THR A 118 23.67 8.37 -13.67
N GLU A 119 23.49 8.73 -12.40
CA GLU A 119 22.32 9.45 -11.87
C GLU A 119 22.53 10.97 -11.99
N ILE A 120 21.51 11.68 -12.47
CA ILE A 120 21.47 13.14 -12.48
C ILE A 120 20.22 13.68 -11.81
N GLU A 121 20.33 14.91 -11.31
CA GLU A 121 19.17 15.64 -10.83
C GLU A 121 18.18 15.92 -11.97
N CYS A 122 16.90 15.67 -11.74
CA CYS A 122 15.85 15.99 -12.70
C CYS A 122 15.72 17.50 -12.85
N LYS A 123 16.18 18.03 -13.98
CA LYS A 123 16.11 19.47 -14.29
C LYS A 123 14.67 20.00 -14.36
N SER A 124 13.71 19.15 -14.76
CA SER A 124 12.31 19.55 -14.88
C SER A 124 11.62 19.82 -13.54
N CYS A 125 12.08 19.21 -12.44
CA CYS A 125 11.57 19.49 -11.09
C CYS A 125 12.63 20.05 -10.13
N GLY A 126 13.84 20.35 -10.61
CA GLY A 126 14.96 20.83 -9.81
C GLY A 126 15.30 19.90 -8.64
N GLY A 127 15.29 18.59 -8.88
CA GLY A 127 15.61 17.59 -7.87
C GLY A 127 14.52 17.30 -6.84
N LYS A 128 13.42 18.06 -6.85
CA LYS A 128 12.44 18.04 -5.76
C LYS A 128 11.52 16.82 -5.77
N GLY A 129 11.36 16.14 -6.91
CA GLY A 129 10.54 14.93 -6.98
C GLY A 129 9.12 15.12 -6.43
N TYR A 130 8.46 16.20 -6.85
CA TYR A 130 7.01 16.31 -6.68
C TYR A 130 6.32 15.59 -7.83
#